data_AF-A0A956L9M0-F1
#
_entry.id   AF-A0A956L9M0-F1
#
_cell.length_a   1.000
_cell.length_b   1.000
_cell.length_c   1.000
_cell.angle_alpha   90.00
_cell.angle_beta   90.00
_cell.angle_gamma   90.00
#
_symmetry.space_group_name_H-M   'P 1'
#
loop_
_entity.id
_entity.type
_entity.pdbx_description
1 polymer ?
#
loop_
_entity_poly.entity_id
_entity_poly.type
_entity_poly.pdbx_seq_one_letter_code
_entity_poly.pdbx_strand_id
1 'polypeptide(L)'
;PYAVDDATGTIARQYGNELSEGTVYQVESTHSPAHDGFVIAIEDGAGNLKVIDYHVDAALDIDRDYSSSGAGGAIDDVAITTVTDGFSGVVTAELAAGTGQLVLRSFEVPAAGGVTLTDTFGTFVFGDAVSVDTVPWFFGLEEYIVTAVIQASDQTLRLDTWELDASGQISWIDTISAGAASTHDAAPVGATGDLVSVVRDAGGDLRMIGWGVDAFGDITRTATRVLGPVTDAAVVAAWGG
;
A
#
# COMPACT_ATOMS: atom_id res chain seq x y z
N PRO A 1 -8.21 3.57 23.60
CA PRO A 1 -8.69 2.25 24.04
C PRO A 1 -10.24 2.15 24.02
N TYR A 2 -10.83 1.14 23.37
CA TYR A 2 -12.30 0.99 23.27
C TYR A 2 -12.81 0.12 24.41
N ALA A 3 -13.93 0.48 25.03
CA ALA A 3 -14.66 -0.45 25.88
C ALA A 3 -15.75 -1.11 25.02
N VAL A 4 -15.62 -2.41 24.80
CA VAL A 4 -16.69 -3.23 24.23
C VAL A 4 -17.59 -3.65 25.39
N ASP A 5 -18.85 -3.24 25.34
CA ASP A 5 -19.86 -3.79 26.24
C ASP A 5 -20.40 -5.09 25.64
N ASP A 6 -19.91 -6.21 26.15
CA ASP A 6 -20.28 -7.57 25.70
C ASP A 6 -21.78 -7.87 25.87
N ALA A 7 -22.50 -7.11 26.71
CA ALA A 7 -23.93 -7.31 26.93
C ALA A 7 -24.80 -6.59 25.88
N THR A 8 -24.28 -5.55 25.26
CA THR A 8 -25.05 -4.69 24.33
C THR A 8 -24.46 -4.64 22.92
N GLY A 9 -23.23 -5.14 22.73
CA GLY A 9 -22.49 -5.02 21.47
C GLY A 9 -22.17 -3.57 21.11
N THR A 10 -22.34 -2.62 22.04
CA THR A 10 -22.02 -1.22 21.78
C THR A 10 -20.55 -0.95 22.04
N ILE A 11 -19.89 -0.42 21.02
CA ILE A 11 -18.56 0.17 21.15
C ILE A 11 -18.75 1.59 21.70
N ALA A 12 -18.35 1.81 22.94
CA ALA A 12 -18.27 3.16 23.49
C ALA A 12 -16.92 3.78 23.09
N ARG A 13 -16.95 4.91 22.38
CA ARG A 13 -15.76 5.76 22.21
C ARG A 13 -15.26 6.16 23.60
N GLN A 14 -14.05 5.77 23.98
CA GLN A 14 -13.42 6.40 25.14
C GLN A 14 -12.97 7.80 24.75
N TYR A 15 -13.49 8.80 25.47
CA TYR A 15 -12.92 10.13 25.45
C TYR A 15 -11.62 10.11 26.26
N GLY A 16 -10.48 10.12 25.56
CA GLY A 16 -9.15 10.16 26.18
C GLY A 16 -8.06 9.78 25.17
N ASN A 17 -7.16 10.72 24.90
CA ASN A 17 -6.07 10.67 23.93
C ASN A 17 -6.51 10.53 22.47
N GLU A 18 -7.25 11.53 21.97
CA GLU A 18 -7.23 11.82 20.54
C GLU A 18 -5.76 12.12 20.18
N LEU A 19 -5.09 11.16 19.56
CA LEU A 19 -3.79 11.34 18.92
C LEU A 19 -4.05 12.14 17.63
N SER A 20 -4.58 13.36 17.80
CA SER A 20 -5.21 14.11 16.72
C SER A 20 -4.15 14.58 15.75
N GLU A 21 -4.07 13.91 14.61
CA GLU A 21 -3.71 14.63 13.40
C GLU A 21 -4.74 15.74 13.18
N GLY A 22 -4.34 16.78 12.44
CA GLY A 22 -5.27 17.83 12.05
C GLY A 22 -6.36 17.29 11.12
N THR A 23 -6.79 18.09 10.17
CA THR A 23 -7.58 17.54 9.06
C THR A 23 -6.81 16.39 8.42
N VAL A 24 -7.49 15.29 8.09
CA VAL A 24 -6.96 14.17 7.32
C VAL A 24 -7.84 14.03 6.09
N TYR A 25 -7.23 13.97 4.91
CA TYR A 25 -7.97 13.87 3.64
C TYR A 25 -7.97 12.45 3.07
N GLN A 26 -6.88 11.70 3.29
CA GLN A 26 -6.70 10.32 2.86
C GLN A 26 -6.06 9.50 3.97
N VAL A 27 -6.36 8.21 3.98
CA VAL A 27 -5.81 7.25 4.94
C VAL A 27 -5.68 5.89 4.27
N GLU A 28 -4.49 5.32 4.40
CA GLU A 28 -4.21 3.93 4.07
C GLU A 28 -3.45 3.27 5.21
N SER A 29 -3.65 1.97 5.38
CA SER A 29 -3.07 1.25 6.52
C SER A 29 -2.58 -0.13 6.12
N THR A 30 -1.50 -0.55 6.76
CA THR A 30 -1.02 -1.92 6.70
C THR A 30 -0.62 -2.40 8.10
N HIS A 31 -0.42 -3.71 8.27
CA HIS A 31 0.05 -4.27 9.53
C HIS A 31 1.50 -3.86 9.80
N SER A 32 1.88 -3.70 11.07
CA SER A 32 3.29 -3.48 11.40
C SER A 32 4.10 -4.76 11.10
N PRO A 33 5.28 -4.65 10.46
CA PRO A 33 6.17 -5.79 10.21
C PRO A 33 6.84 -6.33 11.48
N ALA A 34 6.85 -5.55 12.58
CA ALA A 34 7.77 -5.78 13.70
C ALA A 34 7.10 -5.96 15.07
N HIS A 35 5.82 -5.63 15.21
CA HIS A 35 5.06 -5.75 16.45
C HIS A 35 3.55 -5.85 16.17
N ASP A 36 2.78 -6.16 17.21
CA ASP A 36 1.32 -6.09 17.14
C ASP A 36 0.92 -4.63 16.93
N GLY A 37 0.33 -4.32 15.77
CA GLY A 37 0.13 -2.94 15.39
C GLY A 37 -0.15 -2.72 13.92
N PHE A 38 -0.21 -1.44 13.56
CA PHE A 38 -0.45 -0.98 12.20
C PHE A 38 0.41 0.24 11.90
N VAL A 39 0.81 0.35 10.64
CA VAL A 39 1.40 1.56 10.10
C VAL A 39 0.39 2.22 9.18
N ILE A 40 0.21 3.53 9.35
CA ILE A 40 -0.79 4.31 8.65
C ILE A 40 -0.11 5.40 7.85
N ALA A 41 -0.39 5.45 6.55
CA ALA A 41 -0.09 6.58 5.68
C ALA A 41 -1.32 7.50 5.58
N ILE A 42 -1.12 8.81 5.71
CA ILE A 42 -2.18 9.80 5.60
C ILE A 42 -1.77 11.00 4.76
N GLU A 43 -2.75 11.65 4.16
CA GLU A 43 -2.63 13.04 3.70
C GLU A 43 -3.10 13.97 4.83
N ASP A 44 -2.18 14.79 5.34
CA ASP A 44 -2.47 15.73 6.42
C ASP A 44 -3.23 16.98 5.95
N GLY A 45 -3.62 17.84 6.89
CA GLY A 45 -4.43 19.03 6.58
C GLY A 45 -3.70 20.08 5.75
N ALA A 46 -2.38 19.94 5.56
CA ALA A 46 -1.57 20.76 4.67
C ALA A 46 -1.31 20.06 3.32
N GLY A 47 -1.91 18.89 3.09
CA GLY A 47 -1.81 18.09 1.87
C GLY A 47 -0.58 17.19 1.82
N ASN A 48 0.19 17.05 2.91
CA ASN A 48 1.44 16.30 2.92
C ASN A 48 1.25 14.88 3.42
N LEU A 49 2.05 13.96 2.89
CA LEU A 49 2.15 12.61 3.43
C LEU A 49 2.69 12.64 4.86
N LYS A 50 2.03 11.89 5.75
CA LYS A 50 2.63 11.39 6.98
C LYS A 50 2.48 9.89 7.08
N VAL A 51 3.51 9.24 7.59
CA VAL A 51 3.51 7.83 7.96
C VAL A 51 3.65 7.73 9.47
N ILE A 52 2.77 6.96 10.12
CA ILE A 52 2.64 6.89 11.56
C ILE A 52 2.55 5.43 11.97
N ASP A 53 3.35 5.05 12.95
CA ASP A 53 3.31 3.71 13.55
C ASP A 53 2.43 3.70 14.81
N TYR A 54 1.65 2.64 14.95
CA TYR A 54 0.75 2.40 16.06
C TYR A 54 0.97 1.00 16.62
N HIS A 55 1.23 0.93 17.92
CA HIS A 55 1.25 -0.32 18.67
C HIS A 55 -0.16 -0.65 19.18
N VAL A 56 -0.52 -1.93 19.13
CA VAL A 56 -1.74 -2.47 19.72
C VAL A 56 -1.36 -3.49 20.78
N ASP A 57 -1.72 -3.24 22.04
CA ASP A 57 -1.40 -4.16 23.12
C ASP A 57 -2.42 -5.31 23.25
N ALA A 58 -2.14 -6.25 24.17
CA ALA A 58 -3.01 -7.41 24.40
C ALA A 58 -4.41 -7.06 24.96
N ALA A 59 -4.62 -5.84 25.44
CA ALA A 59 -5.92 -5.32 25.86
C ALA A 59 -6.65 -4.57 24.72
N LEU A 60 -6.04 -4.52 23.52
CA LEU A 60 -6.48 -3.72 22.37
C LEU A 60 -6.40 -2.21 22.62
N ASP A 61 -5.51 -1.79 23.52
CA ASP A 61 -5.14 -0.40 23.67
C ASP A 61 -4.21 0.00 22.51
N ILE A 62 -4.49 1.16 21.91
CA ILE A 62 -3.77 1.68 20.75
C ILE A 62 -2.90 2.83 21.23
N ASP A 63 -1.59 2.68 21.09
CA ASP A 63 -0.60 3.72 21.36
C ASP A 63 0.06 4.15 20.06
N ARG A 64 0.22 5.46 19.88
CA ARG A 64 1.03 6.02 18.79
C ARG A 64 2.46 6.12 19.24
N ASP A 65 3.37 5.59 18.43
CA ASP A 65 4.79 5.76 18.67
C ASP A 65 5.23 7.16 18.22
N TYR A 66 5.42 8.03 19.22
CA TYR A 66 5.77 9.44 19.04
C TYR A 66 7.21 9.67 18.53
N SER A 67 8.04 8.63 18.48
CA SER A 67 9.49 8.74 18.20
C SER A 67 9.79 9.20 16.77
N SER A 68 8.89 8.99 15.82
CA SER A 68 9.04 9.53 14.46
C SER A 68 7.78 9.29 13.63
N SER A 69 7.15 10.37 13.15
CA SER A 69 6.35 10.29 11.93
C SER A 69 7.28 10.45 10.73
N GLY A 70 7.20 9.54 9.76
CA GLY A 70 7.82 9.74 8.46
C GLY A 70 7.06 10.86 7.74
N ALA A 71 7.77 11.86 7.21
CA ALA A 71 7.14 12.96 6.48
C ALA A 71 7.49 12.88 5.00
N GLY A 72 6.47 13.04 4.16
CA GLY A 72 6.63 13.21 2.72
C GLY A 72 6.21 14.60 2.25
N GLY A 73 6.28 14.80 0.94
CA GLY A 73 5.79 16.01 0.29
C GLY A 73 4.27 16.02 0.14
N ALA A 74 3.77 17.02 -0.60
CA ALA A 74 2.36 17.09 -0.95
C ALA A 74 1.95 15.95 -1.90
N ILE A 75 0.82 15.31 -1.63
CA ILE A 75 0.31 14.14 -2.37
C ILE A 75 -1.12 14.36 -2.85
N ASP A 76 -1.49 13.73 -3.96
CA ASP A 76 -2.86 13.62 -4.47
C ASP A 76 -3.46 12.23 -4.19
N ASP A 77 -2.62 11.21 -3.98
CA ASP A 77 -3.02 9.84 -3.67
C ASP A 77 -1.90 9.08 -2.94
N VAL A 78 -2.25 8.05 -2.16
CA VAL A 78 -1.30 7.20 -1.44
C VAL A 78 -1.81 5.77 -1.29
N ALA A 79 -0.89 4.82 -1.35
CA ALA A 79 -1.06 3.43 -0.93
C ALA A 79 0.14 2.99 -0.08
N ILE A 80 -0.03 1.98 0.78
CA ILE A 80 1.02 1.46 1.67
C ILE A 80 0.99 -0.06 1.72
N THR A 81 2.15 -0.69 1.73
CA THR A 81 2.31 -2.15 1.93
C THR A 81 3.40 -2.46 2.96
N THR A 82 3.29 -3.62 3.61
CA THR A 82 4.29 -4.12 4.57
C THR A 82 5.31 -4.99 3.87
N VAL A 83 6.56 -4.83 4.26
CA VAL A 83 7.68 -5.68 3.88
C VAL A 83 8.21 -6.35 5.14
N THR A 84 8.32 -7.68 5.11
CA THR A 84 8.81 -8.48 6.23
C THR A 84 10.08 -9.25 5.89
N ASP A 85 10.31 -9.55 4.62
CA ASP A 85 11.45 -10.35 4.19
C ASP A 85 12.60 -9.48 3.71
N GLY A 86 13.78 -9.65 4.32
CA GLY A 86 14.98 -8.88 3.99
C GLY A 86 15.00 -7.46 4.57
N PHE A 87 13.84 -6.81 4.72
CA PHE A 87 13.67 -5.49 5.32
C PHE A 87 12.45 -5.48 6.25
N SER A 88 12.60 -4.98 7.47
CA SER A 88 11.49 -4.85 8.44
C SER A 88 10.91 -3.45 8.36
N GLY A 89 9.93 -3.25 7.49
CA GLY A 89 9.38 -1.93 7.28
C GLY A 89 8.14 -1.87 6.41
N VAL A 90 7.87 -0.69 5.89
CA VAL A 90 6.75 -0.43 4.97
C VAL A 90 7.23 0.35 3.77
N VAL A 91 6.49 0.24 2.67
CA VAL A 91 6.68 1.06 1.48
C VAL A 91 5.40 1.82 1.20
N THR A 92 5.50 3.15 1.06
CA THR A 92 4.43 3.96 0.47
C THR A 92 4.66 4.10 -1.03
N ALA A 93 3.58 4.06 -1.79
CA ALA A 93 3.53 4.54 -3.16
C ALA A 93 2.56 5.71 -3.20
N GLU A 94 3.01 6.86 -3.70
CA GLU A 94 2.20 8.08 -3.69
C GLU A 94 2.27 8.80 -5.03
N LEU A 95 1.23 9.58 -5.31
CA LEU A 95 1.21 10.49 -6.44
C LEU A 95 1.47 11.90 -5.94
N ALA A 96 2.58 12.50 -6.37
CA ALA A 96 2.95 13.84 -5.91
C ALA A 96 2.01 14.92 -6.46
N ALA A 97 1.56 15.80 -5.56
CA ALA A 97 0.49 16.75 -5.81
C ALA A 97 0.73 17.62 -7.06
N GLY A 98 -0.27 17.65 -7.94
CA GLY A 98 -0.28 18.47 -9.16
C GLY A 98 0.67 18.01 -10.26
N THR A 99 1.44 16.93 -10.07
CA THR A 99 2.35 16.39 -11.08
C THR A 99 2.00 14.96 -11.50
N GLY A 100 1.34 14.19 -10.62
CA GLY A 100 1.12 12.75 -10.82
C GLY A 100 2.44 11.96 -10.91
N GLN A 101 3.55 12.51 -10.38
CA GLN A 101 4.80 11.78 -10.25
C GLN A 101 4.59 10.65 -9.24
N LEU A 102 4.93 9.42 -9.61
CA LEU A 102 4.97 8.31 -8.65
C LEU A 102 6.22 8.46 -7.80
N VAL A 103 6.02 8.50 -6.49
CA VAL A 103 7.11 8.51 -5.50
C VAL A 103 6.92 7.30 -4.59
N LEU A 104 7.95 6.47 -4.49
CA LEU A 104 8.02 5.39 -3.51
C LEU A 104 8.91 5.84 -2.35
N ARG A 105 8.51 5.51 -1.12
CA ARG A 105 9.34 5.68 0.07
C ARG A 105 9.35 4.42 0.90
N SER A 106 10.53 4.01 1.32
CA SER A 106 10.70 2.92 2.28
C SER A 106 10.89 3.50 3.68
N PHE A 107 10.25 2.90 4.67
CA PHE A 107 10.40 3.27 6.07
C PHE A 107 10.74 2.04 6.90
N GLU A 108 11.84 2.09 7.64
CA GLU A 108 12.15 1.07 8.64
C GLU A 108 11.19 1.21 9.82
N VAL A 109 10.66 0.07 10.29
CA VAL A 109 9.78 -0.04 11.46
C VAL A 109 10.44 -1.03 12.43
N PRO A 110 11.11 -0.54 13.48
CA PRO A 110 11.74 -1.40 14.48
C PRO A 110 10.70 -1.96 15.44
N ALA A 111 10.97 -3.12 16.06
CA ALA A 111 10.10 -3.74 17.06
C ALA A 111 9.84 -2.88 18.32
N ALA A 112 10.64 -1.82 18.51
CA ALA A 112 10.45 -0.85 19.59
C ALA A 112 9.45 0.26 19.24
N GLY A 113 8.94 0.29 18.02
CA GLY A 113 8.01 1.29 17.52
C GLY A 113 8.66 2.50 16.85
N GLY A 114 7.89 3.15 15.97
CA GLY A 114 8.25 4.33 15.18
C GLY A 114 8.54 4.01 13.71
N VAL A 115 8.63 5.05 12.87
CA VAL A 115 8.98 4.91 11.44
C VAL A 115 10.16 5.79 11.07
N THR A 116 11.17 5.24 10.41
CA THR A 116 12.32 6.02 9.91
C THR A 116 12.38 5.95 8.40
N LEU A 117 12.34 7.11 7.73
CA LEU A 117 12.52 7.16 6.27
C LEU A 117 13.91 6.64 5.90
N THR A 118 13.93 5.66 5.00
CA THR A 118 15.15 4.97 4.58
C THR A 118 15.57 5.37 3.18
N ASP A 119 14.64 5.34 2.22
CA ASP A 119 14.90 5.76 0.84
C ASP A 119 13.69 6.49 0.22
N THR A 120 13.94 7.22 -0.87
CA THR A 120 12.93 7.86 -1.70
C THR A 120 13.29 7.70 -3.17
N PHE A 121 12.44 7.04 -3.93
CA PHE A 121 12.54 6.91 -5.38
C PHE A 121 11.42 7.67 -6.06
N GLY A 122 11.71 8.48 -7.07
CA GLY A 122 10.69 9.24 -7.81
C GLY A 122 10.80 9.05 -9.31
N THR A 123 9.67 8.81 -9.99
CA THR A 123 9.60 8.69 -11.45
C THR A 123 8.31 9.28 -12.01
N PHE A 124 8.39 9.81 -13.22
CA PHE A 124 7.23 10.41 -13.88
C PHE A 124 6.38 9.32 -14.55
N VAL A 125 5.19 9.08 -13.99
CA VAL A 125 4.15 8.23 -14.58
C VAL A 125 2.89 9.00 -14.98
N PHE A 126 2.73 10.22 -14.44
CA PHE A 126 1.53 11.06 -14.57
C PHE A 126 0.27 10.30 -14.16
N GLY A 127 0.24 9.80 -12.93
CA GLY A 127 -0.84 9.00 -12.38
C GLY A 127 -2.04 9.82 -11.90
N ASP A 128 -3.22 9.22 -11.96
CA ASP A 128 -4.47 9.68 -11.31
C ASP A 128 -4.82 8.87 -10.06
N ALA A 129 -4.41 7.60 -10.02
CA ALA A 129 -4.63 6.71 -8.87
C ALA A 129 -3.47 5.71 -8.74
N VAL A 130 -3.13 5.30 -7.52
CA VAL A 130 -2.05 4.33 -7.22
C VAL A 130 -2.50 3.26 -6.23
N SER A 131 -2.03 2.03 -6.43
CA SER A 131 -2.02 0.98 -5.41
C SER A 131 -0.63 0.36 -5.31
N VAL A 132 -0.33 -0.27 -4.18
CA VAL A 132 0.94 -0.95 -3.95
C VAL A 132 0.75 -2.22 -3.13
N ASP A 133 1.46 -3.28 -3.53
CA ASP A 133 1.46 -4.56 -2.83
C ASP A 133 2.87 -5.13 -2.78
N THR A 134 3.09 -5.98 -1.77
CA THR A 134 4.24 -6.88 -1.74
C THR A 134 3.88 -8.24 -2.30
N VAL A 135 4.77 -8.79 -3.13
CA VAL A 135 4.65 -10.16 -3.65
C VAL A 135 5.84 -10.97 -3.16
N PRO A 136 5.59 -12.05 -2.38
CA PRO A 136 6.66 -12.89 -1.90
C PRO A 136 7.25 -13.71 -3.04
N TRP A 137 8.56 -13.77 -3.12
CA TRP A 137 9.30 -14.63 -4.02
C TRP A 137 10.18 -15.62 -3.25
N PHE A 138 10.57 -16.70 -3.93
CA PHE A 138 11.45 -17.74 -3.41
C PHE A 138 11.06 -18.30 -2.02
N PHE A 139 9.80 -18.68 -1.85
CA PHE A 139 9.24 -19.18 -0.57
C PHE A 139 9.27 -18.17 0.59
N GLY A 140 9.15 -16.86 0.30
CA GLY A 140 9.17 -15.81 1.33
C GLY A 140 10.58 -15.56 1.86
N LEU A 141 11.55 -15.50 0.95
CA LEU A 141 12.94 -15.15 1.29
C LEU A 141 13.36 -13.82 0.66
N GLU A 142 12.59 -13.34 -0.32
CA GLU A 142 12.70 -12.04 -0.97
C GLU A 142 11.27 -11.54 -1.27
N GLU A 143 11.02 -10.26 -1.12
CA GLU A 143 9.74 -9.63 -1.50
C GLU A 143 10.01 -8.58 -2.57
N TYR A 144 9.24 -8.63 -3.66
CA TYR A 144 9.20 -7.52 -4.62
C TYR A 144 8.01 -6.62 -4.29
N ILE A 145 8.17 -5.33 -4.57
CA ILE A 145 7.07 -4.37 -4.54
C ILE A 145 6.48 -4.29 -5.94
N VAL A 146 5.16 -4.26 -6.03
CA VAL A 146 4.43 -3.96 -7.27
C VAL A 146 3.56 -2.76 -7.05
N THR A 147 3.78 -1.72 -7.86
CA THR A 147 2.87 -0.57 -7.91
C THR A 147 1.98 -0.68 -9.13
N ALA A 148 0.69 -0.40 -8.99
CA ALA A 148 -0.23 -0.24 -10.11
C ALA A 148 -0.72 1.21 -10.15
N VAL A 149 -0.58 1.87 -11.30
CA VAL A 149 -0.92 3.28 -11.49
C VAL A 149 -1.83 3.45 -12.70
N ILE A 150 -2.96 4.13 -12.53
CA ILE A 150 -3.79 4.58 -13.67
C ILE A 150 -3.17 5.87 -14.22
N GLN A 151 -2.74 5.85 -15.47
CA GLN A 151 -2.12 7.00 -16.12
C GLN A 151 -3.16 8.03 -16.57
N ALA A 152 -2.98 9.28 -16.17
CA ALA A 152 -3.92 10.38 -16.42
C ALA A 152 -4.17 10.65 -17.91
N SER A 153 -3.15 10.45 -18.75
CA SER A 153 -3.21 10.81 -20.17
C SER A 153 -4.14 9.95 -21.00
N ASP A 154 -4.23 8.66 -20.68
CA ASP A 154 -4.94 7.67 -21.50
C ASP A 154 -5.75 6.65 -20.69
N GLN A 155 -5.81 6.83 -19.36
CA GLN A 155 -6.51 5.96 -18.43
C GLN A 155 -6.04 4.51 -18.54
N THR A 156 -4.76 4.28 -18.87
CA THR A 156 -4.20 2.92 -18.89
C THR A 156 -3.64 2.56 -17.51
N LEU A 157 -3.85 1.32 -17.08
CA LEU A 157 -3.18 0.80 -15.90
C LEU A 157 -1.76 0.39 -16.29
N ARG A 158 -0.77 0.99 -15.62
CA ARG A 158 0.64 0.62 -15.67
C ARG A 158 0.99 -0.11 -14.37
N LEU A 159 1.73 -1.20 -14.47
CA LEU A 159 2.32 -1.87 -13.33
C LEU A 159 3.85 -1.74 -13.43
N ASP A 160 4.48 -1.48 -12.30
CA ASP A 160 5.93 -1.42 -12.17
C ASP A 160 6.36 -2.36 -11.03
N THR A 161 7.45 -3.10 -11.25
CA THR A 161 8.07 -3.94 -10.22
C THR A 161 9.33 -3.30 -9.70
N TRP A 162 9.54 -3.47 -8.40
CA TRP A 162 10.64 -2.86 -7.67
C TRP A 162 11.27 -3.89 -6.73
N GLU A 163 12.57 -3.81 -6.58
CA GLU A 163 13.31 -4.49 -5.52
C GLU A 163 13.54 -3.51 -4.37
N LEU A 164 13.42 -4.06 -3.16
CA LEU A 164 13.82 -3.40 -1.94
C LEU A 164 14.96 -4.21 -1.32
N ASP A 165 16.14 -3.62 -1.21
CA ASP A 165 17.26 -4.34 -0.59
C ASP A 165 17.15 -4.34 0.95
N ALA A 166 18.02 -5.11 1.61
CA ALA A 166 18.02 -5.22 3.07
C ALA A 166 18.36 -3.91 3.81
N SER A 167 18.88 -2.90 3.10
CA SER A 167 19.11 -1.56 3.63
C SER A 167 17.91 -0.63 3.39
N GLY A 168 16.83 -1.12 2.78
CA GLY A 168 15.65 -0.36 2.40
C GLY A 168 15.84 0.48 1.14
N GLN A 169 16.87 0.24 0.34
CA GLN A 169 17.07 0.96 -0.92
C GLN A 169 16.15 0.42 -2.01
N ILE A 170 15.48 1.30 -2.74
CA ILE A 170 14.51 0.97 -3.79
C ILE A 170 15.20 0.97 -5.16
N SER A 171 14.99 -0.09 -5.94
CA SER A 171 15.46 -0.22 -7.32
C SER A 171 14.31 -0.58 -8.26
N TRP A 172 14.25 0.05 -9.44
CA TRP A 172 13.26 -0.27 -10.47
C TRP A 172 13.72 -1.47 -11.29
N ILE A 173 12.81 -2.41 -11.56
CA ILE A 173 13.10 -3.63 -12.32
C ILE A 173 12.39 -3.59 -13.68
N ASP A 174 11.07 -3.71 -13.70
CA ASP A 174 10.30 -3.90 -14.94
C ASP A 174 8.99 -3.09 -14.96
N THR A 175 8.37 -2.99 -16.13
CA THR A 175 7.10 -2.29 -16.35
C THR A 175 6.24 -3.02 -17.38
N ILE A 176 4.94 -3.12 -17.09
CA ILE A 176 3.94 -3.63 -18.04
C ILE A 176 2.65 -2.78 -18.02
N SER A 177 1.88 -2.79 -19.11
CA SER A 177 0.57 -2.15 -19.19
C SER A 177 -0.57 -3.16 -19.28
N ALA A 178 -1.67 -2.89 -18.57
CA ALA A 178 -2.87 -3.72 -18.51
C ALA A 178 -3.98 -3.27 -19.47
N GLY A 179 -3.81 -2.12 -20.13
CA GLY A 179 -4.83 -1.43 -20.91
C GLY A 179 -5.73 -0.54 -20.04
N ALA A 180 -6.84 -0.07 -20.62
CA ALA A 180 -7.69 0.92 -19.98
C ALA A 180 -8.32 0.45 -18.65
N ALA A 181 -8.27 1.32 -17.63
CA ALA A 181 -8.83 1.17 -16.30
C ALA A 181 -9.28 2.55 -15.77
N SER A 182 -10.40 2.59 -15.05
CA SER A 182 -10.93 3.80 -14.41
C SER A 182 -10.98 3.71 -12.88
N THR A 183 -10.89 2.50 -12.35
CA THR A 183 -10.61 2.17 -10.96
C THR A 183 -9.74 0.92 -10.96
N HIS A 184 -8.91 0.75 -9.95
CA HIS A 184 -8.12 -0.46 -9.78
C HIS A 184 -7.88 -0.77 -8.32
N ASP A 185 -7.62 -2.04 -8.08
CA ASP A 185 -7.04 -2.54 -6.85
C ASP A 185 -6.20 -3.78 -7.20
N ALA A 186 -5.23 -4.11 -6.36
CA ALA A 186 -4.36 -5.27 -6.53
C ALA A 186 -4.20 -6.02 -5.21
N ALA A 187 -3.89 -7.31 -5.30
CA ALA A 187 -3.53 -8.10 -4.14
C ALA A 187 -2.65 -9.28 -4.57
N PRO A 188 -1.66 -9.68 -3.75
CA PRO A 188 -0.90 -10.90 -3.96
C PRO A 188 -1.80 -12.14 -3.86
N VAL A 189 -1.46 -13.19 -4.60
CA VAL A 189 -2.19 -14.47 -4.60
C VAL A 189 -1.22 -15.62 -4.43
N GLY A 190 -1.50 -16.49 -3.46
CA GLY A 190 -0.65 -17.67 -3.21
C GLY A 190 0.68 -17.30 -2.54
N ALA A 191 1.67 -18.18 -2.69
CA ALA A 191 2.94 -18.09 -1.97
C ALA A 191 4.14 -17.71 -2.87
N THR A 192 3.90 -17.42 -4.15
CA THR A 192 4.99 -17.27 -5.15
C THR A 192 4.62 -16.26 -6.24
N GLY A 193 5.02 -15.01 -6.07
CA GLY A 193 5.13 -13.98 -7.13
C GLY A 193 3.87 -13.63 -7.91
N ASP A 194 2.73 -14.24 -7.61
CA ASP A 194 1.50 -14.01 -8.34
C ASP A 194 0.71 -12.89 -7.66
N LEU A 195 0.09 -12.03 -8.47
CA LEU A 195 -0.89 -11.05 -8.00
C LEU A 195 -2.09 -11.00 -8.94
N VAL A 196 -3.20 -10.48 -8.44
CA VAL A 196 -4.39 -10.20 -9.25
C VAL A 196 -4.71 -8.72 -9.13
N SER A 197 -4.87 -8.06 -10.27
CA SER A 197 -5.52 -6.75 -10.32
C SER A 197 -6.99 -6.90 -10.69
N VAL A 198 -7.85 -6.15 -10.02
CA VAL A 198 -9.23 -5.92 -10.43
C VAL A 198 -9.36 -4.50 -10.93
N VAL A 199 -9.97 -4.31 -12.11
CA VAL A 199 -10.13 -2.99 -12.70
C VAL A 199 -11.54 -2.81 -13.24
N ARG A 200 -12.01 -1.56 -13.26
CA ARG A 200 -13.15 -1.17 -14.08
C ARG A 200 -12.67 -0.72 -15.45
N ASP A 201 -12.97 -1.49 -16.48
CA ASP A 201 -12.47 -1.21 -17.83
C ASP A 201 -13.23 -0.08 -18.56
N ALA A 202 -12.82 0.23 -19.79
CA ALA A 202 -13.43 1.30 -20.59
C ALA A 202 -14.92 1.07 -20.94
N GLY A 203 -15.39 -0.17 -20.90
CA GLY A 203 -16.82 -0.52 -21.04
C GLY A 203 -17.61 -0.34 -19.75
N GLY A 204 -16.93 -0.11 -18.63
CA GLY A 204 -17.52 -0.09 -17.28
C GLY A 204 -17.65 -1.47 -16.66
N ASP A 205 -17.06 -2.50 -17.27
CA ASP A 205 -17.10 -3.88 -16.79
C ASP A 205 -15.92 -4.17 -15.85
N LEU A 206 -16.15 -5.04 -14.87
CA LEU A 206 -15.10 -5.56 -14.03
C LEU A 206 -14.20 -6.47 -14.86
N ARG A 207 -12.90 -6.19 -14.86
CA ARG A 207 -11.87 -7.03 -15.46
C ARG A 207 -10.88 -7.45 -14.39
N MET A 208 -10.66 -8.75 -14.28
CA MET A 208 -9.62 -9.34 -13.45
C MET A 208 -8.43 -9.68 -14.33
N ILE A 209 -7.21 -9.39 -13.86
CA ILE A 209 -5.97 -9.64 -14.57
C ILE A 209 -5.03 -10.36 -13.60
N GLY A 210 -4.57 -11.55 -14.00
CA GLY A 210 -3.56 -12.29 -13.26
C GLY A 210 -2.17 -11.90 -13.77
N TRP A 211 -1.25 -11.74 -12.84
CA TRP A 211 0.15 -11.43 -13.10
C TRP A 211 1.05 -12.43 -12.39
N GLY A 212 2.20 -12.71 -13.00
CA GLY A 212 3.29 -13.44 -12.36
C GLY A 212 4.56 -12.60 -12.43
N VAL A 213 5.18 -12.40 -11.28
CA VAL A 213 6.51 -11.82 -11.09
C VAL A 213 7.49 -12.96 -10.92
N ASP A 214 8.56 -12.98 -11.71
CA ASP A 214 9.56 -14.07 -11.67
C ASP A 214 10.72 -13.81 -10.69
N ALA A 215 11.74 -14.66 -10.74
CA ALA A 215 12.90 -14.60 -9.83
C ALA A 215 13.87 -13.46 -10.06
N PHE A 216 13.62 -12.66 -11.08
CA PHE A 216 14.39 -11.47 -11.37
C PHE A 216 13.52 -10.22 -11.26
N GLY A 217 12.27 -10.38 -10.80
CA GLY A 217 11.28 -9.32 -10.69
C GLY A 217 10.59 -8.96 -12.01
N ASP A 218 10.80 -9.74 -13.08
CA ASP A 218 10.16 -9.49 -14.37
C ASP A 218 8.65 -9.81 -14.26
N ILE A 219 7.79 -8.91 -14.74
CA ILE A 219 6.34 -9.04 -14.62
C ILE A 219 5.68 -9.46 -15.92
N THR A 220 4.82 -10.47 -15.82
CA THR A 220 4.10 -11.01 -16.97
C THR A 220 2.60 -11.13 -16.70
N ARG A 221 1.79 -10.85 -17.73
CA ARG A 221 0.34 -11.06 -17.68
C ARG A 221 0.03 -12.53 -17.93
N THR A 222 -0.53 -13.22 -16.94
CA THR A 222 -0.80 -14.67 -17.00
C THR A 222 -2.24 -15.00 -17.37
N ALA A 223 -3.19 -14.14 -16.98
CA ALA A 223 -4.62 -14.37 -17.20
C ALA A 223 -5.43 -13.09 -17.37
N THR A 224 -6.60 -13.20 -17.99
CA THR A 224 -7.59 -12.10 -18.02
C THR A 224 -8.99 -12.65 -18.07
N ARG A 225 -9.88 -12.03 -17.28
CA ARG A 225 -11.31 -12.33 -17.27
C ARG A 225 -12.10 -11.03 -17.22
N VAL A 226 -13.02 -10.84 -18.16
CA VAL A 226 -14.02 -9.76 -18.10
C VAL A 226 -15.32 -10.32 -17.55
N LEU A 227 -15.94 -9.56 -16.67
CA LEU A 227 -17.18 -9.85 -15.96
C LEU A 227 -18.23 -8.79 -16.34
N GLY A 228 -19.23 -8.56 -15.48
CA GLY A 228 -20.29 -7.58 -15.74
C GLY A 228 -19.95 -6.18 -15.24
N PRO A 229 -20.90 -5.24 -15.39
CA PRO A 229 -20.70 -3.83 -15.07
C PRO A 229 -20.50 -3.64 -13.57
N VAL A 230 -19.57 -2.75 -13.22
CA VAL A 230 -19.31 -2.29 -11.85
C VAL A 230 -19.11 -0.78 -11.83
N THR A 231 -19.26 -0.20 -10.64
CA THR A 231 -18.89 1.20 -10.39
C THR A 231 -17.53 1.33 -9.71
N ASP A 232 -17.12 0.28 -9.00
CA ASP A 232 -15.90 0.24 -8.22
C ASP A 232 -15.40 -1.21 -8.12
N ALA A 233 -14.12 -1.39 -7.81
CA ALA A 233 -13.49 -2.69 -7.69
C ALA A 233 -12.46 -2.67 -6.56
N ALA A 234 -12.55 -3.67 -5.68
CA ALA A 234 -11.58 -3.91 -4.62
C ALA A 234 -11.25 -5.40 -4.56
N VAL A 235 -10.03 -5.73 -4.19
CA VAL A 235 -9.54 -7.09 -3.98
C VAL A 235 -8.68 -7.09 -2.73
N VAL A 236 -8.83 -8.12 -1.90
CA VAL A 236 -8.02 -8.28 -0.70
C VAL A 236 -7.46 -9.69 -0.70
N ALA A 237 -6.16 -9.81 -0.39
CA ALA A 237 -5.57 -11.11 -0.14
C ALA A 237 -6.21 -11.70 1.11
N ALA A 238 -6.63 -12.97 1.03
CA ALA A 238 -7.03 -13.68 2.23
C ALA A 238 -5.76 -13.97 3.04
N TRP A 239 -5.71 -13.48 4.29
CA TRP A 239 -4.64 -13.83 5.23
C TRP A 239 -4.46 -15.35 5.28
N GLY A 240 -3.30 -15.83 4.82
CA GLY A 240 -2.84 -17.17 5.15
C GLY A 240 -2.47 -17.16 6.63
N GLY A 241 -3.24 -17.89 7.45
CA GLY A 241 -2.91 -18.09 8.86
C GLY A 241 -1.72 -19.02 9.08
#